data_AF-A0A355SZB0-F1
#
_entry.id   AF-A0A355SZB0-F1
#
_cell.length_a   1.000
_cell.length_b   1.000
_cell.length_c   1.000
_cell.angle_alpha   90.00
_cell.angle_beta   90.00
_cell.angle_gamma   90.00
#
_symmetry.space_group_name_H-M   'P 1'
#
loop_
_entity.id
_entity.type
_entity.pdbx_description
1 polymer ?
#
loop_
_entity_poly.entity_id
_entity_poly.type
_entity_poly.pdbx_seq_one_letter_code
_entity_poly.pdbx_strand_id
1 'polypeptide(L)'
;RKGYIVLTGVVPVGGDHITNDLSIGLRMGRKGAEEIKRKNGRAYYKTEDREEKVWLFGDLTIGDREYPLAAITQIIEARVSEIFDIIKEQLVEAKLYVPEDIASGVVLTGGTSRLVGIDEVASRSLGLAARQSEGPQDVAAALRVPEYSTALGLLHYALTGQEDTQQPSKPVGILGRLSRILNL
;
A
#
# COMPACT_ATOMS: atom_id res chain seq x y z
N ARG A 1 4.48 18.81 -1.67
CA ARG A 1 4.85 20.01 -0.88
C ARG A 1 4.14 21.22 -1.46
N LYS A 2 3.51 22.07 -0.64
CA LYS A 2 2.72 23.25 -1.08
C LYS A 2 1.63 22.91 -2.13
N GLY A 3 0.97 21.77 -2.00
CA GLY A 3 -0.07 21.31 -2.94
C GLY A 3 0.43 20.56 -4.19
N TYR A 4 1.74 20.53 -4.44
CA TYR A 4 2.30 19.82 -5.60
C TYR A 4 2.89 18.45 -5.23
N ILE A 5 2.81 17.52 -6.18
CA ILE A 5 3.51 16.23 -6.13
C ILE A 5 5.01 16.48 -6.23
N VAL A 6 5.80 15.86 -5.36
CA VAL A 6 7.28 16.00 -5.34
C VAL A 6 7.98 14.77 -5.87
N LEU A 7 7.43 13.59 -5.58
CA LEU A 7 7.92 12.29 -6.02
C LEU A 7 6.75 11.32 -6.11
N THR A 8 6.77 10.46 -7.11
CA THR A 8 5.95 9.25 -7.17
C THR A 8 6.89 8.05 -7.38
N GLY A 9 6.49 6.89 -6.88
CA GLY A 9 7.32 5.69 -6.95
C GLY A 9 6.49 4.44 -6.67
N VAL A 10 7.08 3.29 -6.95
CA VAL A 10 6.48 1.99 -6.69
C VAL A 10 7.49 1.13 -5.96
N VAL A 11 7.03 0.50 -4.89
CA VAL A 11 7.75 -0.56 -4.20
C VAL A 11 7.12 -1.89 -4.67
N PRO A 12 7.88 -2.83 -5.28
CA PRO A 12 7.33 -4.06 -5.84
C PRO A 12 7.01 -5.12 -4.77
N VAL A 13 6.65 -4.70 -3.55
CA VAL A 13 6.19 -5.55 -2.45
C VAL A 13 4.91 -4.99 -1.83
N GLY A 14 4.05 -5.86 -1.30
CA GLY A 14 2.72 -5.49 -0.83
C GLY A 14 1.94 -6.65 -0.22
N GLY A 15 0.62 -6.54 -0.15
CA GLY A 15 -0.24 -7.52 0.55
C GLY A 15 -0.14 -8.97 0.05
N ASP A 16 0.20 -9.18 -1.23
CA ASP A 16 0.43 -10.52 -1.78
C ASP A 16 1.68 -11.20 -1.23
N HIS A 17 2.68 -10.42 -0.83
CA HIS A 17 3.91 -10.93 -0.21
C HIS A 17 3.65 -11.36 1.22
N ILE A 18 2.80 -10.63 1.96
CA ILE A 18 2.32 -11.05 3.29
C ILE A 18 1.64 -12.42 3.20
N THR A 19 0.75 -12.59 2.22
CA THR A 19 0.07 -13.88 1.98
C THR A 19 1.04 -14.98 1.61
N ASN A 20 2.04 -14.68 0.79
CA ASN A 20 3.07 -15.64 0.40
C ASN A 20 3.92 -16.09 1.60
N ASP A 21 4.34 -15.16 2.45
CA ASP A 21 5.13 -15.48 3.64
C ASP A 21 4.35 -16.32 4.64
N LEU A 22 3.06 -16.03 4.84
CA LEU A 22 2.18 -16.86 5.65
C LEU A 22 2.05 -18.26 5.07
N SER A 23 1.89 -18.38 3.75
CA SER A 23 1.80 -19.66 3.05
C SER A 23 3.05 -20.51 3.26
N ILE A 24 4.23 -19.93 3.11
CA ILE A 24 5.52 -20.60 3.29
C ILE A 24 5.76 -20.91 4.78
N GLY A 25 5.67 -19.89 5.64
CA GLY A 25 6.01 -19.97 7.06
C GLY A 25 5.10 -20.91 7.85
N LEU A 26 3.82 -20.99 7.50
CA LEU A 26 2.84 -21.87 8.15
C LEU A 26 2.60 -23.17 7.37
N ARG A 27 3.21 -23.33 6.18
CA ARG A 27 3.02 -24.48 5.29
C ARG A 27 1.55 -24.73 4.99
N MET A 28 0.87 -23.69 4.52
CA MET A 28 -0.56 -23.71 4.19
C MET A 28 -0.79 -23.22 2.76
N GLY A 29 -1.88 -23.65 2.13
CA GLY A 29 -2.25 -23.17 0.79
C GLY A 29 -2.48 -21.66 0.76
N ARG A 30 -2.15 -21.00 -0.36
CA ARG A 30 -2.24 -19.53 -0.52
C ARG A 30 -3.64 -18.98 -0.19
N LYS A 31 -4.70 -19.73 -0.53
CA LYS A 31 -6.09 -19.37 -0.20
C LYS A 31 -6.32 -19.31 1.32
N GLY A 32 -5.84 -20.31 2.06
CA GLY A 32 -5.92 -20.34 3.53
C GLY A 32 -5.06 -19.25 4.18
N ALA A 33 -3.89 -18.96 3.62
CA ALA A 33 -3.04 -17.86 4.07
C ALA A 33 -3.73 -16.49 3.90
N GLU A 34 -4.38 -16.25 2.75
CA GLU A 34 -5.14 -15.02 2.52
C GLU A 34 -6.33 -14.90 3.49
N GLU A 35 -7.03 -16.02 3.73
CA GLU A 35 -8.14 -16.07 4.66
C GLU A 35 -7.71 -15.73 6.09
N ILE A 36 -6.63 -16.35 6.59
CA ILE A 36 -6.06 -16.03 7.91
C ILE A 36 -5.62 -14.56 7.97
N LYS A 37 -4.91 -14.07 6.95
CA LYS A 37 -4.46 -12.67 6.89
C LYS A 37 -5.65 -11.71 7.02
N ARG A 38 -6.76 -11.99 6.33
CA ARG A 38 -7.96 -11.12 6.35
C ARG A 38 -8.75 -11.21 7.65
N LYS A 39 -8.86 -12.40 8.26
CA LYS A 39 -9.71 -12.64 9.44
C LYS A 39 -8.99 -12.40 10.76
N ASN A 40 -7.71 -12.77 10.84
CA ASN A 40 -6.93 -12.82 12.08
C ASN A 40 -5.64 -12.02 12.02
N GLY A 41 -5.27 -11.52 10.84
CA GLY A 41 -4.03 -10.79 10.64
C GLY A 41 -4.01 -9.46 11.39
N ARG A 42 -2.87 -9.21 12.01
CA ARG A 42 -2.52 -7.94 12.67
C ARG A 42 -1.05 -7.65 12.40
N ALA A 43 -0.71 -6.38 12.32
CA ALA A 43 0.61 -5.92 11.91
C ALA A 43 1.61 -5.81 13.06
N TYR A 44 1.18 -5.98 14.31
CA TYR A 44 2.10 -6.01 15.45
C TYR A 44 1.71 -7.06 16.48
N TYR A 45 2.72 -7.66 17.10
CA TYR A 45 2.57 -8.64 18.15
C TYR A 45 2.09 -8.02 19.47
N LYS A 46 1.10 -8.64 20.10
CA LYS A 46 0.71 -8.38 21.49
C LYS A 46 1.05 -9.59 22.36
N THR A 47 1.46 -9.36 23.60
CA THR A 47 1.77 -10.44 24.56
C THR A 47 0.60 -11.41 24.76
N GLU A 48 -0.64 -10.90 24.64
CA GLU A 48 -1.89 -11.68 24.72
C GLU A 48 -1.98 -12.76 23.62
N ASP A 49 -1.30 -12.57 22.48
CA ASP A 49 -1.38 -13.47 21.32
C ASP A 49 -0.58 -14.77 21.50
N ARG A 50 0.20 -14.87 22.59
CA ARG A 50 1.15 -15.98 22.83
C ARG A 50 0.47 -17.35 22.88
N GLU A 51 -0.67 -17.43 23.54
CA GLU A 51 -1.38 -18.70 23.78
C GLU A 51 -2.60 -18.87 22.86
N GLU A 52 -2.96 -17.84 22.09
CA GLU A 52 -4.10 -17.87 21.18
C GLU A 52 -3.80 -18.69 19.92
N LYS A 53 -4.80 -19.45 19.47
CA LYS A 53 -4.75 -20.23 18.24
C LYS A 53 -5.91 -19.91 17.32
N VAL A 54 -5.63 -19.95 16.03
CA VAL A 54 -6.60 -19.72 14.96
C VAL A 54 -6.87 -21.04 14.25
N TRP A 55 -8.15 -21.40 14.13
CA TRP A 55 -8.59 -22.51 13.32
C TRP A 55 -8.65 -22.11 11.85
N LEU A 56 -7.92 -22.84 11.00
CA LEU A 56 -8.20 -22.85 9.57
C LEU A 56 -9.00 -24.12 9.26
N PHE A 57 -10.22 -23.91 8.79
CA PHE A 57 -11.00 -24.97 8.17
C PHE A 57 -10.42 -25.22 6.79
N GLY A 58 -9.92 -26.43 6.63
CA GLY A 58 -9.28 -26.87 5.41
C GLY A 58 -10.28 -27.12 4.29
N ASP A 59 -9.79 -27.63 3.17
CA ASP A 59 -10.65 -28.22 2.14
C ASP A 59 -10.47 -29.74 2.15
N LEU A 60 -11.09 -30.45 1.20
CA LEU A 60 -10.98 -31.92 1.13
C LEU A 60 -9.55 -32.43 0.89
N THR A 61 -8.57 -31.55 0.62
CA THR A 61 -7.17 -31.89 0.35
C THR A 61 -6.23 -31.57 1.51
N ILE A 62 -6.51 -30.51 2.27
CA ILE A 62 -5.78 -30.12 3.47
C ILE A 62 -6.75 -30.17 4.63
N GLY A 63 -6.55 -31.06 5.61
CA GLY A 63 -7.42 -31.15 6.77
C GLY A 63 -7.36 -29.91 7.68
N ASP A 64 -8.36 -29.78 8.55
CA ASP A 64 -8.45 -28.69 9.52
C ASP A 64 -7.21 -28.66 10.43
N ARG A 65 -6.71 -27.44 10.71
CA ARG A 65 -5.51 -27.26 11.52
C ARG A 65 -5.55 -25.96 12.32
N GLU A 66 -5.03 -26.03 13.54
CA GLU A 66 -4.76 -24.85 14.37
C GLU A 66 -3.39 -24.24 14.06
N TYR A 67 -3.34 -22.92 14.02
CA TYR A 67 -2.10 -22.15 13.89
C TYR A 67 -1.96 -21.18 15.07
N PRO A 68 -0.77 -21.06 15.68
CA PRO A 68 -0.52 -20.07 16.72
C PRO A 68 -0.72 -18.65 16.16
N LEU A 69 -1.52 -17.82 16.82
CA LEU A 69 -1.73 -16.42 16.42
C LEU A 69 -0.42 -15.63 16.48
N ALA A 70 0.42 -15.92 17.48
CA ALA A 70 1.76 -15.34 17.58
C ALA A 70 2.59 -15.55 16.30
N ALA A 71 2.57 -16.76 15.72
CA ALA A 71 3.33 -17.06 14.50
C ALA A 71 2.78 -16.30 13.29
N ILE A 72 1.45 -16.25 13.13
CA ILE A 72 0.79 -15.45 12.08
C ILE A 72 1.21 -13.99 12.19
N THR A 73 1.11 -13.43 13.39
CA THR A 73 1.39 -12.03 13.66
C THR A 73 2.85 -11.68 13.44
N GLN A 74 3.79 -12.51 13.89
CA GLN A 74 5.23 -12.28 13.68
C GLN A 74 5.60 -12.27 12.20
N ILE A 75 5.03 -13.18 11.40
CA ILE A 75 5.25 -13.21 9.95
C ILE A 75 4.72 -11.92 9.31
N ILE A 76 3.51 -11.49 9.67
CA ILE A 76 2.90 -10.28 9.14
C ILE A 76 3.70 -9.04 9.56
N GLU A 77 4.04 -8.89 10.83
CA GLU A 77 4.80 -7.75 11.36
C GLU A 77 6.15 -7.63 10.63
N ALA A 78 6.89 -8.73 10.47
CA ALA A 78 8.16 -8.73 9.76
C ALA A 78 8.03 -8.18 8.32
N ARG A 79 7.05 -8.67 7.54
CA ARG A 79 6.85 -8.19 6.16
C ARG A 79 6.36 -6.75 6.11
N VAL A 80 5.48 -6.34 7.01
CA VAL A 80 4.96 -4.97 7.04
C VAL A 80 6.07 -4.00 7.42
N SER A 81 6.90 -4.31 8.42
CA SER A 81 8.08 -3.52 8.78
C SER A 81 9.05 -3.40 7.60
N GLU A 82 9.37 -4.50 6.93
CA GLU A 82 10.24 -4.50 5.75
C GLU A 82 9.70 -3.58 4.63
N ILE A 83 8.39 -3.63 4.35
CA ILE A 83 7.78 -2.75 3.35
C ILE A 83 8.01 -1.27 3.71
N PHE A 84 7.80 -0.90 4.97
CA PHE A 84 7.99 0.49 5.40
C PHE A 84 9.46 0.90 5.47
N ASP A 85 10.36 -0.03 5.80
CA ASP A 85 11.80 0.21 5.79
C ASP A 85 12.29 0.47 4.35
N ILE A 86 11.83 -0.30 3.36
CA ILE A 86 12.11 -0.05 1.93
C ILE A 86 11.60 1.33 1.50
N ILE A 87 10.37 1.70 1.91
CA ILE A 87 9.82 3.03 1.60
C ILE A 87 10.69 4.13 2.21
N LYS A 88 11.12 3.96 3.46
CA LYS A 88 11.99 4.92 4.15
C LYS A 88 13.32 5.08 3.43
N GLU A 89 13.96 3.97 3.06
CA GLU A 89 15.22 3.96 2.31
C GLU A 89 15.09 4.72 1.00
N GLN A 90 14.03 4.49 0.22
CA GLN A 90 13.78 5.23 -1.02
C GLN A 90 13.60 6.73 -0.80
N LEU A 91 12.90 7.14 0.27
CA LEU A 91 12.74 8.56 0.62
C LEU A 91 14.06 9.20 1.07
N VAL A 92 14.90 8.46 1.79
CA VAL A 92 16.24 8.90 2.21
C VAL A 92 17.16 9.04 1.00
N GLU A 93 17.20 8.05 0.11
CA GLU A 93 18.00 8.07 -1.11
C GLU A 93 17.60 9.24 -2.03
N ALA A 94 16.30 9.50 -2.15
CA ALA A 94 15.77 10.66 -2.88
C ALA A 94 16.03 12.00 -2.18
N LYS A 95 16.62 12.01 -0.97
CA LYS A 95 16.85 13.21 -0.13
C LYS A 95 15.55 13.96 0.21
N LEU A 96 14.45 13.22 0.36
CA LEU A 96 13.12 13.78 0.68
C LEU A 96 12.64 13.46 2.09
N TYR A 97 13.31 12.54 2.78
CA TYR A 97 13.02 12.21 4.18
C TYR A 97 13.62 13.26 5.13
N VAL A 98 12.81 14.27 5.44
CA VAL A 98 13.07 15.26 6.49
C VAL A 98 11.79 15.29 7.34
N PRO A 99 11.73 14.59 8.49
CA PRO A 99 10.49 14.40 9.23
C PRO A 99 9.76 15.70 9.56
N GLU A 100 10.49 16.77 9.85
CA GLU A 100 9.98 18.10 10.17
C GLU A 100 9.25 18.75 8.99
N ASP A 101 9.62 18.38 7.75
CA ASP A 101 8.96 18.86 6.52
C ASP A 101 7.68 18.06 6.20
N ILE A 102 7.42 16.93 6.87
CA ILE A 102 6.31 16.01 6.59
C ILE A 102 5.23 16.17 7.66
N ALA A 103 4.74 17.42 7.82
CA ALA A 103 3.79 17.80 8.87
C ALA A 103 2.49 16.98 8.89
N SER A 104 1.99 16.55 7.72
CA SER A 104 0.76 15.72 7.64
C SER A 104 0.99 14.24 7.94
N GLY A 105 2.24 13.82 8.13
CA GLY A 105 2.59 12.42 8.34
C GLY A 105 2.28 11.53 7.13
N VAL A 106 1.86 10.31 7.42
CA VAL A 106 1.64 9.24 6.44
C VAL A 106 0.15 8.89 6.39
N VAL A 107 -0.41 8.82 5.19
CA VAL A 107 -1.79 8.39 4.97
C VAL A 107 -1.76 7.05 4.23
N LEU A 108 -2.24 6.01 4.90
CA LEU A 108 -2.29 4.65 4.36
C LEU A 108 -3.62 4.40 3.66
N THR A 109 -3.57 3.75 2.50
CA THR A 109 -4.75 3.35 1.73
C THR A 109 -4.49 2.07 0.93
N GLY A 110 -5.48 1.60 0.16
CA GLY A 110 -5.48 0.31 -0.52
C GLY A 110 -5.94 -0.84 0.38
N GLY A 111 -6.25 -2.00 -0.19
CA GLY A 111 -6.84 -3.11 0.59
C GLY A 111 -5.97 -3.62 1.74
N THR A 112 -4.64 -3.56 1.61
CA THR A 112 -3.71 -4.00 2.68
C THR A 112 -3.68 -3.02 3.85
N SER A 113 -4.05 -1.75 3.66
CA SER A 113 -4.08 -0.79 4.76
C SER A 113 -5.16 -1.13 5.79
N ARG A 114 -6.08 -2.06 5.51
CA ARG A 114 -7.09 -2.55 6.46
C ARG A 114 -6.52 -3.46 7.55
N LEU A 115 -5.28 -3.93 7.37
CA LEU A 115 -4.62 -4.78 8.35
C LEU A 115 -4.57 -4.07 9.71
N VAL A 116 -5.09 -4.72 10.74
CA VAL A 116 -5.15 -4.14 12.09
C VAL A 116 -3.73 -3.82 12.55
N GLY A 117 -3.47 -2.59 12.98
CA GLY A 117 -2.18 -2.23 13.55
C GLY A 117 -1.14 -1.69 12.56
N ILE A 118 -1.48 -1.58 11.27
CA ILE A 118 -0.52 -1.25 10.21
C ILE A 118 -0.03 0.19 10.29
N ASP A 119 -0.85 1.11 10.77
CA ASP A 119 -0.51 2.50 11.03
C ASP A 119 0.44 2.65 12.22
N GLU A 120 0.34 1.82 13.24
CA GLU A 120 1.33 1.78 14.32
C GLU A 120 2.68 1.27 13.83
N VAL A 121 2.72 0.26 12.96
CA VAL A 121 3.98 -0.19 12.35
C VAL A 121 4.56 0.88 11.44
N ALA A 122 3.74 1.48 10.57
CA ALA A 122 4.15 2.58 9.71
C ALA A 122 4.74 3.73 10.53
N SER A 123 4.09 4.09 11.63
CA SER A 123 4.55 5.17 12.50
C SER A 123 5.90 4.86 13.15
N ARG A 124 6.08 3.62 13.62
CA ARG A 124 7.35 3.17 14.21
C ARG A 124 8.48 3.12 13.19
N SER A 125 8.27 2.52 12.03
CA SER A 125 9.29 2.39 10.97
C SER A 125 9.65 3.76 10.38
N LEU A 126 8.65 4.57 10.04
CA LEU A 126 8.85 5.86 9.36
C LEU A 126 9.13 7.02 10.31
N GLY A 127 8.97 6.87 11.63
CA GLY A 127 9.17 7.97 12.58
C GLY A 127 8.22 9.17 12.36
N LEU A 128 7.06 8.92 11.77
CA LEU A 128 6.05 9.91 11.39
C LEU A 128 4.69 9.46 11.92
N ALA A 129 3.79 10.39 12.24
CA ALA A 129 2.41 10.01 12.53
C ALA A 129 1.80 9.35 11.29
N ALA A 130 1.30 8.13 11.40
CA ALA A 130 0.58 7.45 10.32
C ALA A 130 -0.89 7.24 10.71
N ARG A 131 -1.75 7.23 9.70
CA ARG A 131 -3.19 6.95 9.86
C ARG A 131 -3.75 6.30 8.61
N GLN A 132 -4.82 5.54 8.77
CA GLN A 132 -5.62 5.10 7.62
C GLN A 132 -6.37 6.29 6.97
N SER A 133 -6.56 6.22 5.66
CA SER A 133 -7.39 7.17 4.92
C SER A 133 -8.87 6.99 5.28
N GLU A 134 -9.54 8.10 5.57
CA GLU A 134 -11.01 8.15 5.74
C GLU A 134 -11.77 8.26 4.41
N GLY A 135 -11.03 8.43 3.30
CA GLY A 135 -11.60 8.70 1.99
C GLY A 135 -12.22 10.09 1.85
N PRO A 136 -12.73 10.41 0.65
CA PRO A 136 -13.37 11.70 0.36
C PRO A 136 -14.74 11.82 1.07
N GLN A 137 -14.95 12.90 1.82
CA GLN A 137 -16.13 13.07 2.70
C GLN A 137 -17.43 13.34 1.92
N ASP A 138 -17.31 13.77 0.67
CA ASP A 138 -18.40 14.01 -0.29
C ASP A 138 -18.88 12.73 -1.00
N VAL A 139 -18.27 11.58 -0.71
CA VAL A 139 -18.65 10.27 -1.26
C VAL A 139 -19.42 9.45 -0.23
N ALA A 140 -20.40 8.67 -0.68
CA ALA A 140 -21.18 7.77 0.16
C ALA A 140 -20.28 6.84 1.01
N ALA A 141 -20.59 6.70 2.30
CA ALA A 141 -19.73 6.00 3.26
C ALA A 141 -19.38 4.56 2.86
N ALA A 142 -20.30 3.84 2.19
CA ALA A 142 -20.06 2.49 1.71
C ALA A 142 -18.96 2.38 0.64
N LEU A 143 -18.65 3.49 -0.06
CA LEU A 143 -17.61 3.54 -1.08
C LEU A 143 -16.27 4.07 -0.54
N ARG A 144 -16.25 4.65 0.67
CA ARG A 144 -15.04 5.20 1.31
C ARG A 144 -14.15 4.12 1.93
N VAL A 145 -14.08 2.95 1.28
CA VAL A 145 -13.18 1.88 1.67
C VAL A 145 -11.82 2.08 1.00
N PRO A 146 -10.70 1.80 1.70
CA PRO A 146 -9.37 2.16 1.22
C PRO A 146 -9.02 1.49 -0.12
N GLU A 147 -9.51 0.28 -0.39
CA GLU A 147 -9.36 -0.42 -1.68
C GLU A 147 -9.94 0.35 -2.89
N TYR A 148 -10.86 1.29 -2.69
CA TYR A 148 -11.44 2.11 -3.76
C TYR A 148 -10.78 3.47 -3.95
N SER A 149 -9.75 3.81 -3.15
CA SER A 149 -9.14 5.15 -3.18
C SER A 149 -8.59 5.54 -4.56
N THR A 150 -8.00 4.59 -5.30
CA THR A 150 -7.52 4.86 -6.66
C THR A 150 -8.66 5.20 -7.61
N ALA A 151 -9.74 4.41 -7.60
CA ALA A 151 -10.89 4.63 -8.47
C ALA A 151 -11.59 5.97 -8.15
N LEU A 152 -11.78 6.27 -6.87
CA LEU A 152 -12.35 7.54 -6.41
C LEU A 152 -11.45 8.73 -6.77
N GLY A 153 -10.14 8.60 -6.60
CA GLY A 153 -9.16 9.63 -6.96
C GLY A 153 -9.17 9.94 -8.46
N LEU A 154 -9.23 8.91 -9.32
CA LEU A 154 -9.34 9.08 -10.77
C LEU A 154 -10.65 9.76 -11.18
N LEU A 155 -11.77 9.38 -10.56
CA LEU A 155 -13.06 10.02 -10.82
C LEU A 155 -13.04 11.50 -10.40
N HIS A 156 -12.51 11.80 -9.22
CA HIS A 156 -12.36 13.18 -8.75
C HIS A 156 -11.47 14.01 -9.69
N TYR A 157 -10.36 13.44 -10.15
CA TYR A 157 -9.46 14.08 -11.11
C TYR A 157 -10.18 14.44 -12.43
N ALA A 158 -10.96 13.50 -12.98
CA ALA A 158 -11.74 13.73 -14.19
C ALA A 158 -12.83 14.81 -14.00
N LEU A 159 -13.56 14.77 -12.89
CA LEU A 159 -14.64 15.73 -12.61
C LEU A 159 -14.15 17.16 -12.36
N THR A 160 -12.94 17.31 -11.80
CA THR A 160 -12.38 18.63 -11.49
C THR A 160 -11.66 19.27 -12.68
N GLY A 161 -11.58 18.59 -13.82
CA GLY A 161 -10.91 19.10 -15.01
C GLY A 161 -9.42 19.36 -14.77
N GLN A 162 -8.80 18.61 -13.85
CA GLN A 162 -7.34 18.63 -13.65
C GLN A 162 -6.57 17.90 -14.76
N GLU A 163 -7.27 17.43 -15.79
CA GLU A 163 -6.63 17.05 -17.04
C GLU A 163 -5.71 18.19 -17.48
N ASP A 164 -4.40 17.93 -17.51
CA ASP A 164 -3.48 18.79 -18.21
C ASP A 164 -4.09 19.03 -19.58
N THR A 165 -4.52 20.27 -19.85
CA THR A 165 -4.85 20.69 -21.21
C THR A 165 -3.58 20.43 -22.00
N GLN A 166 -3.51 19.28 -22.69
CA GLN A 166 -2.42 19.00 -23.60
C GLN A 166 -2.41 20.16 -24.57
N GLN A 167 -1.45 21.08 -24.42
CA GLN A 167 -1.29 22.15 -25.38
C GLN A 167 -1.19 21.45 -26.74
N PRO A 168 -2.08 21.76 -27.70
CA PRO A 168 -2.01 21.14 -29.01
C PRO A 168 -0.59 21.30 -29.50
N SER A 169 0.08 20.18 -29.80
CA SER A 169 1.46 20.17 -30.27
C SER A 169 1.58 21.27 -31.33
N LYS A 170 2.44 22.27 -31.09
CA LYS A 170 2.61 23.40 -32.03
C LYS A 170 2.74 22.80 -33.43
N PRO A 171 1.91 23.22 -34.42
CA PRO A 171 2.00 22.66 -35.75
C PRO A 171 3.42 22.85 -36.25
N VAL A 172 4.10 21.73 -36.55
CA VAL A 172 5.44 21.76 -37.10
C VAL A 172 5.34 22.46 -38.45
N GLY A 173 5.77 23.71 -38.51
CA GLY A 173 5.77 24.51 -39.73
C GLY A 173 6.62 23.85 -40.82
N ILE A 174 6.41 24.26 -42.07
CA ILE A 174 7.07 23.69 -43.27
C ILE A 174 8.59 23.60 -43.11
N LEU A 175 9.22 24.56 -42.43
CA LEU A 175 10.65 24.56 -42.08
C LEU A 175 11.07 23.39 -41.18
N GLY A 176 10.24 23.00 -40.21
CA GLY A 176 10.48 21.85 -39.33
C GLY A 176 10.21 20.49 -39.98
N ARG A 177 9.49 20.46 -41.11
CA ARG A 177 9.38 19.27 -41.98
C ARG A 177 10.58 19.15 -42.91
N LEU A 178 11.08 20.27 -43.45
CA LEU A 178 12.28 20.27 -44.30
C LEU A 178 13.54 19.85 -43.54
N SER A 179 13.73 20.32 -42.30
CA SER A 179 14.89 19.92 -41.49
C SER A 179 14.91 18.42 -41.17
N ARG A 180 13.73 17.77 -41.13
CA ARG A 180 13.58 16.34 -40.87
C ARG A 180 13.83 15.46 -42.11
N ILE A 181 13.73 16.04 -43.31
CA ILE A 181 14.04 15.38 -44.59
C ILE A 181 15.52 15.58 -44.96
N LEU A 182 16.13 16.69 -44.53
CA LEU A 182 17.53 17.02 -44.79
C LEU A 182 18.51 16.45 -43.76
N ASN A 183 18.03 15.89 -42.64
CA ASN A 183 18.86 15.11 -41.74
C ASN A 183 19.05 13.68 -42.26
N LEU A 184 20.18 13.49 -42.92
CA LEU A 184 21.12 12.42 -42.54
C LEU A 184 21.42 12.50 -41.03
#